data_AF-A0A820JBS2-F1
#
_entry.id   AF-A0A820JBS2-F1
#
_cell.length_a   1.000
_cell.length_b   1.000
_cell.length_c   1.000
_cell.angle_alpha   90.00
_cell.angle_beta   90.00
_cell.angle_gamma   90.00
#
_symmetry.space_group_name_H-M   'P 1'
#
loop_
_entity.id
_entity.type
_entity.pdbx_description
1 polymer ?
#
loop_
_entity_poly.entity_id
_entity_poly.type
_entity_poly.pdbx_seq_one_letter_code
_entity_poly.pdbx_strand_id
1 'polypeptide(L)'
;MHGCIYTAMARAVEQSQIILFGMTEKYRHSDNCRKELTYACKKRKQLIPIRLQEKYDPDGWFGLIAAELLYIDFTKKDFATNYRNLLKEIESGENVV
;
A
#
# COMPACT_ATOMS: atom_id res chain seq x y z
N MET A 1 -22.07 19.96 6.22
CA MET A 1 -21.72 18.94 5.21
C MET A 1 -20.91 17.86 5.93
N HIS A 2 -21.57 16.82 6.48
CA HIS A 2 -20.93 15.74 7.23
C HIS A 2 -20.45 14.69 6.21
N GLY A 3 -19.28 14.91 5.62
CA GLY A 3 -18.68 13.89 4.76
C GLY A 3 -18.31 12.68 5.61
N CYS A 4 -18.98 11.55 5.40
CA CYS A 4 -18.60 10.30 6.06
C CYS A 4 -17.16 9.97 5.63
N ILE A 5 -16.27 9.73 6.59
CA ILE A 5 -14.86 9.38 6.34
C ILE A 5 -14.70 8.29 5.26
N TYR A 6 -15.62 7.33 5.23
CA TYR A 6 -15.63 6.25 4.25
C TYR A 6 -15.88 6.72 2.82
N THR A 7 -16.68 7.77 2.62
CA THR A 7 -16.92 8.35 1.29
C THR A 7 -15.66 9.05 0.77
N ALA A 8 -14.93 9.76 1.66
CA ALA A 8 -13.67 10.39 1.29
C ALA A 8 -12.59 9.35 0.97
N MET A 9 -12.47 8.30 1.78
CA MET A 9 -11.55 7.18 1.56
C MET A 9 -11.85 6.46 0.23
N ALA A 10 -13.13 6.15 -0.04
CA ALA A 10 -13.51 5.50 -1.29
C ALA A 10 -13.15 6.35 -2.51
N ARG A 11 -13.45 7.65 -2.47
CA ARG A 11 -13.07 8.60 -3.54
C ARG A 11 -11.57 8.66 -3.74
N ALA A 12 -10.79 8.73 -2.67
CA ALA A 12 -9.33 8.76 -2.75
C ALA A 12 -8.78 7.52 -3.46
N VAL A 13 -9.28 6.33 -3.10
CA VAL A 13 -8.90 5.08 -3.78
C VAL A 13 -9.34 5.09 -5.25
N GLU A 14 -10.56 5.51 -5.55
CA GLU A 14 -11.07 5.54 -6.93
C GLU A 14 -10.27 6.50 -7.83
N GLN A 15 -9.88 7.66 -7.33
CA GLN A 15 -9.14 8.68 -8.08
C GLN A 15 -7.63 8.42 -8.16
N SER A 16 -7.07 7.65 -7.23
CA SER A 16 -5.65 7.27 -7.27
C SER A 16 -5.33 6.33 -8.43
N GLN A 17 -4.15 6.47 -9.02
CA GLN A 17 -3.58 5.48 -9.95
C GLN A 17 -2.88 4.35 -9.17
N ILE A 18 -2.15 4.75 -8.12
CA ILE A 18 -1.31 3.86 -7.31
C ILE A 18 -1.68 4.01 -5.84
N ILE A 19 -1.71 2.90 -5.12
CA ILE A 19 -1.89 2.83 -3.67
C ILE A 19 -0.58 2.37 -3.03
N LEU A 20 0.09 3.29 -2.35
CA LEU A 20 1.27 3.04 -1.53
C LEU A 20 0.83 2.75 -0.09
N PHE A 21 1.27 1.64 0.51
CA PHE A 21 0.90 1.30 1.88
C PHE A 21 2.02 0.68 2.69
N GLY A 22 2.03 0.99 3.99
CA GLY A 22 3.06 0.55 4.94
C GLY A 22 2.77 -0.82 5.54
N MET A 23 3.64 -1.80 5.29
CA MET A 23 3.61 -3.09 5.97
C MET A 23 4.15 -2.94 7.39
N THR A 24 3.23 -2.79 8.34
CA THR A 24 3.49 -2.70 9.78
C THR A 24 2.38 -3.39 10.55
N GLU A 25 2.65 -3.76 11.80
CA GLU A 25 1.64 -4.38 12.64
C GLU A 25 0.47 -3.42 12.94
N LYS A 26 0.75 -2.13 13.10
CA LYS A 26 -0.29 -1.11 13.27
C LYS A 26 -1.21 -0.98 12.06
N TYR A 27 -0.66 -1.09 10.85
CA TYR A 27 -1.45 -1.07 9.63
C TYR A 27 -2.40 -2.27 9.57
N ARG A 28 -1.91 -3.46 9.95
CA ARG A 28 -2.69 -4.70 9.99
C ARG A 28 -3.87 -4.65 10.97
N HIS A 29 -3.72 -3.99 12.12
CA HIS A 29 -4.78 -3.87 13.13
C HIS A 29 -5.80 -2.76 12.85
N SER A 30 -5.54 -1.90 11.87
CA SER A 30 -6.45 -0.80 11.54
C SER A 30 -7.57 -1.28 10.60
N ASP A 31 -8.82 -1.26 11.10
CA ASP A 31 -10.00 -1.55 10.28
C ASP A 31 -10.14 -0.61 9.07
N ASN A 32 -9.72 0.64 9.22
CA ASN A 32 -9.75 1.61 8.13
C ASN A 32 -8.74 1.24 7.04
N CYS A 33 -7.51 0.91 7.42
CA CYS A 33 -6.47 0.49 6.48
C CYS A 33 -6.83 -0.83 5.79
N ARG A 34 -7.46 -1.75 6.52
CA ARG A 34 -8.01 -2.98 5.95
C ARG A 34 -9.08 -2.68 4.90
N LYS A 35 -10.02 -1.78 5.19
CA LYS A 35 -11.07 -1.37 4.24
C LYS A 35 -10.48 -0.70 3.00
N GLU A 36 -9.53 0.20 3.16
CA GLU A 36 -8.85 0.88 2.04
C GLU A 36 -8.13 -0.10 1.13
N LEU A 37 -7.30 -0.97 1.71
CA LEU A 37 -6.53 -1.93 0.92
C LEU A 37 -7.44 -2.95 0.24
N THR A 38 -8.44 -3.48 0.94
CA THR A 38 -9.42 -4.42 0.34
C THR A 38 -10.16 -3.77 -0.82
N TYR A 39 -10.53 -2.50 -0.68
CA TYR A 39 -11.23 -1.77 -1.73
C TYR A 39 -10.31 -1.47 -2.93
N ALA A 40 -9.05 -1.11 -2.67
CA ALA A 40 -8.03 -0.94 -3.70
C ALA A 40 -7.79 -2.24 -4.49
N CYS A 41 -7.68 -3.39 -3.80
CA CYS A 41 -7.60 -4.71 -4.43
C CYS A 41 -8.82 -4.98 -5.32
N LYS A 42 -10.04 -4.72 -4.82
CA LYS A 42 -11.28 -4.89 -5.59
C LYS A 42 -11.34 -4.01 -6.84
N LYS A 43 -10.80 -2.80 -6.76
CA LYS A 43 -10.69 -1.85 -7.88
C LYS A 43 -9.49 -2.13 -8.79
N ARG A 44 -8.72 -3.20 -8.53
CA ARG A 44 -7.50 -3.58 -9.26
C ARG A 44 -6.52 -2.41 -9.38
N LYS A 45 -6.38 -1.62 -8.31
CA LYS A 45 -5.40 -0.55 -8.26
C LYS A 45 -4.00 -1.13 -8.23
N GLN A 46 -3.03 -0.41 -8.77
CA GLN A 46 -1.63 -0.79 -8.60
C GLN A 46 -1.26 -0.60 -7.13
N LEU A 47 -0.75 -1.66 -6.51
CA LEU A 47 -0.43 -1.71 -5.10
C LEU A 47 1.09 -1.74 -4.93
N ILE A 48 1.63 -0.79 -4.18
CA ILE A 48 3.05 -0.76 -3.82
C ILE A 48 3.17 -0.90 -2.29
N PRO A 49 3.51 -2.09 -1.78
CA PRO A 49 3.85 -2.27 -0.38
C PRO A 49 5.24 -1.72 -0.05
N ILE A 50 5.33 -0.99 1.07
CA ILE A 50 6.60 -0.59 1.68
C ILE A 50 6.74 -1.20 3.06
N ARG A 51 7.82 -1.95 3.30
CA ARG A 51 8.09 -2.51 4.62
C ARG A 51 8.78 -1.47 5.49
N LEU A 52 8.07 -1.04 6.52
CA LEU A 52 8.51 0.02 7.44
C LEU A 52 8.87 -0.52 8.83
N GLN A 53 8.71 -1.82 9.06
CA GLN A 53 9.01 -2.48 10.33
C GLN A 53 10.00 -3.63 10.12
N GLU A 54 11.07 -3.62 10.90
CA GLU A 54 12.12 -4.65 10.82
C GLU A 54 11.54 -6.02 11.16
N LYS A 55 11.95 -7.05 10.41
CA LYS A 55 11.53 -8.45 10.63
C LYS A 55 10.00 -8.67 10.66
N TYR A 56 9.22 -7.69 10.18
CA TYR A 56 7.79 -7.83 9.98
C TYR A 56 7.46 -8.84 8.89
N ASP A 57 6.62 -9.82 9.22
CA ASP A 57 6.11 -10.81 8.30
C ASP A 57 4.56 -10.77 8.38
N PRO A 58 3.86 -10.33 7.32
CA PRO A 58 2.42 -10.19 7.36
C PRO A 58 1.73 -11.56 7.35
N ASP A 59 0.73 -11.73 8.19
CA ASP A 59 -0.03 -12.98 8.32
C ASP A 59 -1.56 -12.73 8.26
N GLY A 60 -2.31 -13.82 8.05
CA GLY A 60 -3.76 -13.78 7.89
C GLY A 60 -4.20 -12.98 6.66
N TRP A 61 -5.16 -12.06 6.83
CA TRP A 61 -5.73 -11.27 5.74
C TRP A 61 -4.68 -10.42 5.02
N PHE A 62 -3.72 -9.88 5.77
CA PHE A 62 -2.70 -8.98 5.22
C PHE A 62 -1.60 -9.78 4.53
N GLY A 63 -1.23 -10.94 5.09
CA GLY A 63 -0.32 -11.88 4.45
C GLY A 63 -0.84 -12.39 3.12
N LEU A 64 -2.14 -12.70 3.03
CA LEU A 64 -2.77 -13.13 1.77
C LEU A 64 -2.64 -12.08 0.66
N ILE A 65 -2.88 -10.80 0.98
CA ILE A 65 -2.74 -9.70 0.00
C ILE A 65 -1.26 -9.45 -0.32
N ALA A 66 -0.40 -9.44 0.69
CA ALA A 66 1.01 -9.11 0.54
C ALA A 66 1.81 -10.21 -0.20
N ALA A 67 1.39 -11.48 -0.12
CA ALA A 67 2.08 -12.61 -0.73
C ALA A 67 2.19 -12.50 -2.27
N GLU A 68 1.25 -11.79 -2.91
CA GLU A 68 1.23 -11.60 -4.37
C GLU A 68 1.95 -10.32 -4.82
N LEU A 69 2.51 -9.54 -3.89
CA LEU A 69 3.06 -8.21 -4.16
C LEU A 69 4.57 -8.15 -3.90
N LEU A 70 5.30 -7.49 -4.80
CA LEU A 70 6.68 -7.09 -4.56
C LEU A 70 6.73 -5.89 -3.64
N TYR A 71 7.53 -5.94 -2.58
CA TYR A 71 7.64 -4.85 -1.60
C TYR A 71 9.04 -4.26 -1.54
N ILE A 72 9.10 -2.97 -1.19
CA ILE A 72 10.37 -2.26 -0.97
C ILE A 72 10.66 -2.22 0.52
N ASP A 73 11.84 -2.70 0.90
CA ASP A 73 12.25 -2.81 2.30
C ASP A 73 12.99 -1.56 2.78
N PHE A 74 12.25 -0.66 3.42
CA PHE A 74 12.79 0.58 3.98
C PHE A 74 13.64 0.37 5.24
N THR A 75 13.74 -0.87 5.75
CA THR A 75 14.53 -1.16 6.96
C THR A 75 15.93 -1.71 6.65
N LYS A 76 16.24 -2.00 5.38
CA LYS A 76 17.52 -2.63 4.99
C LYS A 76 18.57 -1.68 4.39
N LYS A 77 18.15 -0.56 3.81
CA LYS A 77 19.03 0.40 3.12
C LYS A 77 18.72 1.81 3.60
N ASP A 78 19.60 2.75 3.26
CA ASP A 78 19.36 4.16 3.52
C ASP A 78 18.10 4.66 2.80
N PHE A 79 17.48 5.70 3.36
CA PHE A 79 16.24 6.26 2.85
C PHE A 79 16.37 6.74 1.40
N ALA A 80 17.49 7.35 1.02
CA ALA A 80 17.65 7.90 -0.33
C ALA A 80 17.69 6.80 -1.40
N THR A 81 18.36 5.69 -1.12
CA THR A 81 18.37 4.52 -2.01
C THR A 81 16.98 3.91 -2.14
N ASN A 82 16.26 3.73 -1.04
CA ASN A 82 14.91 3.14 -1.06
C ASN A 82 13.89 4.07 -1.72
N TYR A 83 14.01 5.38 -1.51
CA TYR A 83 13.19 6.39 -2.18
C TYR A 83 13.37 6.36 -3.70
N ARG A 84 14.61 6.22 -4.19
CA ARG A 84 14.86 6.06 -5.64
C ARG A 84 14.26 4.78 -6.20
N ASN A 85 14.31 3.67 -5.46
CA ASN A 85 13.69 2.42 -5.89
C ASN A 85 12.15 2.57 -5.95
N LEU A 86 11.57 3.27 -4.98
CA LEU A 86 10.14 3.58 -4.96
C LEU A 86 9.73 4.43 -6.15
N LEU A 87 10.48 5.48 -6.49
CA LEU A 87 10.20 6.32 -7.65
C LEU A 87 10.21 5.51 -8.96
N LYS A 88 11.21 4.62 -9.13
CA LYS A 88 11.26 3.73 -10.30
C LYS A 88 10.05 2.82 -10.40
N GLU A 89 9.57 2.29 -9.28
CA GLU A 89 8.39 1.41 -9.26
C GLU A 89 7.10 2.18 -9.63
N ILE A 90 7.00 3.41 -9.15
CA ILE A 90 5.90 4.33 -9.49
C ILE A 90 5.91 4.64 -10.99
N GLU A 91 7.07 5.01 -11.55
CA GLU A 91 7.24 5.34 -12.97
C GLU A 91 7.02 4.12 -13.89
N SER A 92 7.46 2.92 -13.48
CA SER A 92 7.19 1.68 -14.22
C SER A 92 5.71 1.33 -14.26
N GLY A 93 4.97 1.70 -13.20
CA GLY A 93 3.53 1.51 -13.09
C GLY A 93 2.70 2.35 -14.06
N GLU A 94 3.17 3.55 -14.39
CA GLU A 94 2.45 4.48 -15.27
C GLU A 94 2.45 4.04 -16.75
N ASN A 95 3.35 3.16 -17.18
CA ASN A 95 3.48 2.71 -18.57
C ASN A 95 2.51 1.58 -18.98
N VAL A 96 1.57 1.18 -18.13
CA VAL A 96 0.62 0.08 -18.41
C VAL A 96 -0.81 0.59 -18.67
N VAL A 97 -0.98 1.85 -19.06
CA VAL A 97 -2.28 2.44 -19.41
C VAL A 97 -2.34 2.83 -20.89
#